data_AF-A0A4W5QHK8-F1
#
_entry.id   AF-A0A4W5QHK8-F1
#
_cell.length_a   1.000
_cell.length_b   1.000
_cell.length_c   1.000
_cell.angle_alpha   90.00
_cell.angle_beta   90.00
_cell.angle_gamma   90.00
#
_symmetry.space_group_name_H-M   'P 1'
#
loop_
_entity.id
_entity.type
_entity.pdbx_description
1 polymer ?
#
loop_
_entity_poly.entity_id
_entity_poly.type
_entity_poly.pdbx_seq_one_letter_code
_entity_poly.pdbx_strand_id
1 'polypeptide(L)'
;MIDHLVAMKINHWDGVIRELATKALHNLTPQAPDYMATTVMPQLLPIALGIDLHSRHGAILASAEISHALYKLANQNNRPVTEVISSDCVDGLKSIHQRVSSLLPLYSLFLCLSLSTPLVALSFSVCLHLSLPPPCLSLSPSFSPPVSFHPHACCLKC
;
A
#
# COMPACT_ATOMS: atom_id res chain seq x y z
N MET A 1 -3.65 3.62 15.74
CA MET A 1 -3.03 4.03 14.44
C MET A 1 -3.30 2.99 13.36
N ILE A 2 -2.91 1.72 13.56
CA ILE A 2 -3.17 0.61 12.61
C ILE A 2 -4.64 0.57 12.18
N ASP A 3 -5.57 0.59 13.14
CA ASP A 3 -7.01 0.54 12.85
C ASP A 3 -7.50 1.73 12.01
N HIS A 4 -6.91 2.91 12.21
CA HIS A 4 -7.26 4.09 11.41
C HIS A 4 -6.82 3.92 9.96
N LEU A 5 -5.63 3.37 9.71
CA LEU A 5 -5.17 3.09 8.35
C LEU A 5 -6.10 2.05 7.67
N VAL A 6 -6.45 0.99 8.38
CA VAL A 6 -7.32 -0.10 7.88
C VAL A 6 -8.76 0.37 7.66
N ALA A 7 -9.32 1.19 8.54
CA ALA A 7 -10.70 1.65 8.41
C ALA A 7 -10.87 2.83 7.44
N MET A 8 -9.87 3.71 7.34
CA MET A 8 -10.04 5.02 6.68
C MET A 8 -9.14 5.26 5.46
N LYS A 9 -8.00 4.57 5.35
CA LYS A 9 -6.97 4.93 4.35
C LYS A 9 -6.79 3.88 3.27
N ILE A 10 -6.94 2.60 3.57
CA ILE A 10 -6.88 1.55 2.53
C ILE A 10 -8.10 1.59 1.59
N ASN A 11 -9.24 2.16 2.00
CA ASN A 11 -10.43 2.31 1.16
C ASN A 11 -10.55 3.70 0.52
N HIS A 12 -9.50 4.51 0.58
CA HIS A 12 -9.51 5.85 0.01
C HIS A 12 -9.62 5.79 -1.52
N TRP A 13 -10.29 6.76 -2.15
CA TRP A 13 -10.47 6.82 -3.61
C TRP A 13 -9.14 7.05 -4.35
N ASP A 14 -8.29 7.93 -3.82
CA ASP A 14 -6.93 8.19 -4.33
C ASP A 14 -6.01 6.97 -4.11
N GLY A 15 -5.42 6.47 -5.20
CA GLY A 15 -4.52 5.33 -5.18
C GLY A 15 -3.19 5.57 -4.48
N VAL A 16 -2.65 6.78 -4.52
CA VAL A 16 -1.38 7.13 -3.85
C VAL A 16 -1.57 7.05 -2.34
N ILE A 17 -2.71 7.52 -1.82
CA ILE A 17 -3.03 7.44 -0.40
C ILE A 17 -3.13 5.98 0.05
N ARG A 18 -3.75 5.10 -0.75
CA ARG A 18 -3.79 3.66 -0.43
C ARG A 18 -2.38 3.07 -0.37
N GLU A 19 -1.54 3.33 -1.37
CA GLU A 19 -0.17 2.82 -1.41
C GLU A 19 0.68 3.29 -0.21
N LEU A 20 0.58 4.58 0.15
CA LEU A 20 1.28 5.11 1.32
C LEU A 20 0.75 4.50 2.62
N ALA A 21 -0.55 4.26 2.72
CA ALA A 21 -1.16 3.62 3.88
C ALA A 21 -0.67 2.17 4.05
N THR A 22 -0.57 1.39 2.97
CA THR A 22 -0.10 0.00 3.06
C THR A 22 1.40 -0.09 3.37
N LYS A 23 2.21 0.83 2.84
CA LYS A 23 3.62 0.97 3.24
C LYS A 23 3.76 1.37 4.72
N ALA A 24 2.87 2.22 5.23
CA ALA A 24 2.84 2.53 6.66
C ALA A 24 2.48 1.29 7.49
N LEU A 25 1.51 0.47 7.04
CA LEU A 25 1.17 -0.81 7.69
C LEU A 25 2.35 -1.79 7.69
N HIS A 26 3.12 -1.89 6.60
CA HIS A 26 4.37 -2.65 6.56
C HIS A 26 5.32 -2.22 7.70
N ASN A 27 5.58 -0.91 7.81
CA ASN A 27 6.50 -0.36 8.79
C ASN A 27 6.01 -0.49 10.25
N LEU A 28 4.70 -0.53 10.46
CA LEU A 28 4.09 -0.75 11.77
C LEU A 28 4.05 -2.23 12.16
N THR A 29 4.15 -3.15 11.20
CA THR A 29 4.03 -4.59 11.46
C THR A 29 5.04 -5.12 12.48
N PRO A 30 6.34 -4.75 12.44
CA PRO A 30 7.31 -5.17 13.46
C PRO A 30 6.97 -4.69 14.89
N GLN A 31 6.17 -3.63 15.03
CA GLN A 31 5.77 -3.10 16.34
C GLN A 31 4.64 -3.90 16.98
N ALA A 32 3.85 -4.61 16.18
CA ALA A 32 2.70 -5.39 16.64
C ALA A 32 2.43 -6.60 15.72
N PRO A 33 3.38 -7.55 15.60
CA PRO A 33 3.28 -8.65 14.63
C PRO A 33 2.10 -9.58 14.92
N ASP A 34 1.83 -9.89 16.19
CA ASP A 34 0.72 -10.76 16.58
C ASP A 34 -0.63 -10.12 16.27
N TYR A 35 -0.77 -8.81 16.50
CA TYR A 35 -1.99 -8.06 16.16
C TYR A 35 -2.23 -8.04 14.65
N MET A 36 -1.16 -7.80 13.87
CA MET A 36 -1.25 -7.82 12.41
C MET A 36 -1.66 -9.19 11.87
N ALA A 37 -1.08 -10.27 12.41
CA ALA A 37 -1.36 -11.62 11.97
C ALA A 37 -2.74 -12.15 12.39
N THR A 38 -3.17 -11.86 13.62
CA THR A 38 -4.37 -12.47 14.22
C THR A 38 -5.63 -11.62 14.09
N THR A 39 -5.49 -10.30 13.88
CA THR A 39 -6.64 -9.38 13.81
C THR A 39 -6.73 -8.72 12.44
N VAL A 40 -5.68 -8.01 12.03
CA VAL A 40 -5.72 -7.20 10.81
C VAL A 40 -5.79 -8.06 9.56
N MET A 41 -4.93 -9.08 9.45
CA MET A 41 -4.89 -9.93 8.26
C MET A 41 -6.23 -10.66 8.04
N PRO A 42 -6.84 -11.34 9.03
CA PRO A 42 -8.18 -11.92 8.88
C PRO A 42 -9.25 -10.91 8.46
N GLN A 43 -9.20 -9.67 8.97
CA GLN A 43 -10.13 -8.61 8.58
C GLN A 43 -9.97 -8.19 7.11
N LEU A 44 -8.75 -8.19 6.57
CA LEU A 44 -8.48 -7.74 5.19
C LEU A 44 -8.93 -8.75 4.13
N LEU A 45 -8.89 -10.06 4.43
CA LEU A 45 -9.23 -11.13 3.48
C LEU A 45 -10.62 -11.00 2.86
N PRO A 46 -11.72 -10.83 3.63
CA PRO A 46 -13.04 -10.65 3.04
C PRO A 46 -13.16 -9.32 2.28
N ILE A 47 -12.46 -8.27 2.71
CA ILE A 47 -12.47 -6.97 2.03
C ILE A 47 -11.80 -7.08 0.65
N ALA A 48 -10.67 -7.79 0.55
CA ALA A 48 -9.95 -8.05 -0.70
C ALA A 48 -10.80 -8.81 -1.73
N LEU A 49 -11.73 -9.64 -1.26
CA LEU A 49 -12.68 -10.41 -2.09
C LEU A 49 -14.04 -9.73 -2.27
N GLY A 50 -14.24 -8.54 -1.70
CA GLY A 50 -15.48 -7.79 -1.77
C GLY A 50 -15.83 -7.31 -3.18
N ILE A 51 -16.81 -6.40 -3.27
CA ILE A 51 -17.27 -5.82 -4.55
C ILE A 51 -16.68 -4.41 -4.75
N ASP A 52 -16.49 -3.64 -3.68
CA ASP A 52 -15.96 -2.28 -3.77
C ASP A 52 -14.51 -2.24 -4.26
N LEU A 53 -14.27 -1.58 -5.40
CA LEU A 53 -12.97 -1.57 -6.06
C LEU A 53 -11.87 -0.97 -5.19
N HIS A 54 -12.15 0.15 -4.53
CA HIS A 54 -11.14 0.87 -3.74
C HIS A 54 -10.72 0.07 -2.51
N SER A 55 -11.70 -0.41 -1.74
CA SER A 55 -11.47 -1.24 -0.56
C SER A 55 -10.77 -2.54 -0.92
N ARG A 56 -11.17 -3.22 -2.00
CA ARG A 56 -10.49 -4.44 -2.46
C ARG A 56 -9.03 -4.17 -2.81
N HIS A 57 -8.77 -3.15 -3.62
CA HIS A 57 -7.41 -2.84 -4.06
C HIS A 57 -6.51 -2.51 -2.87
N GLY A 58 -6.96 -1.65 -1.95
CA GLY A 58 -6.19 -1.36 -0.75
C GLY A 58 -6.03 -2.55 0.18
N ALA A 59 -7.04 -3.42 0.33
CA ALA A 59 -6.94 -4.62 1.14
C ALA A 59 -5.99 -5.67 0.55
N ILE A 60 -5.95 -5.83 -0.77
CA ILE A 60 -4.97 -6.68 -1.46
C ILE A 60 -3.55 -6.17 -1.20
N LEU A 61 -3.31 -4.87 -1.41
CA LEU A 61 -2.01 -4.24 -1.15
C LEU A 61 -1.60 -4.38 0.32
N ALA A 62 -2.52 -4.14 1.26
CA ALA A 62 -2.26 -4.25 2.69
C ALA A 62 -1.94 -5.69 3.09
N SER A 63 -2.68 -6.66 2.55
CA SER A 63 -2.44 -8.09 2.80
C SER A 63 -1.05 -8.50 2.32
N ALA A 64 -0.62 -8.02 1.15
CA ALA A 64 0.72 -8.27 0.62
C ALA A 64 1.81 -7.64 1.49
N GLU A 65 1.67 -6.36 1.83
CA GLU A 65 2.65 -5.61 2.63
C GLU A 65 2.83 -6.19 4.04
N ILE A 66 1.74 -6.52 4.72
CA ILE A 66 1.77 -7.13 6.06
C ILE A 66 2.36 -8.54 5.99
N SER A 67 1.95 -9.38 5.01
CA SER A 67 2.51 -10.73 4.84
C SER A 67 4.02 -10.67 4.61
N HIS A 68 4.48 -9.72 3.79
CA HIS A 68 5.88 -9.52 3.51
C HIS A 68 6.66 -9.05 4.75
N ALA A 69 6.11 -8.12 5.54
CA ALA A 69 6.73 -7.67 6.79
C ALA A 69 6.83 -8.81 7.82
N LEU A 70 5.77 -9.61 7.98
CA LEU A 70 5.77 -10.78 8.86
C LEU A 70 6.78 -11.84 8.42
N TYR A 71 6.86 -12.11 7.11
CA TYR A 71 7.88 -13.00 6.55
C TYR A 71 9.30 -12.52 6.88
N LYS A 72 9.57 -11.23 6.66
CA LYS A 72 10.89 -10.64 6.95
C LYS A 72 11.24 -10.75 8.43
N LEU A 73 10.27 -10.49 9.31
CA LEU A 73 10.44 -10.60 10.76
C LEU A 73 10.68 -12.05 11.20
N ALA A 74 9.92 -13.01 10.65
CA ALA A 74 10.11 -14.44 10.93
C ALA A 74 11.52 -14.91 10.53
N ASN A 75 11.96 -14.51 9.33
CA ASN A 75 13.29 -14.84 8.83
C ASN A 75 14.40 -14.24 9.69
N GLN A 76 14.25 -13.00 10.16
CA GLN A 76 15.21 -12.36 11.08
C GLN A 76 15.30 -13.08 12.43
N ASN A 77 14.18 -13.61 12.92
CA ASN A 77 14.10 -14.33 14.19
C ASN A 77 14.38 -15.83 14.07
N ASN A 78 14.78 -16.33 12.89
CA ASN A 78 14.96 -17.75 12.58
C ASN A 78 13.72 -18.62 12.95
N ARG A 79 12.53 -18.03 12.82
CA ARG A 79 11.26 -18.72 13.05
C ARG A 79 10.62 -19.11 11.73
N PRO A 80 9.98 -20.29 11.64
CA PRO A 80 9.24 -20.65 10.44
C PRO A 80 8.02 -19.75 10.27
N VAL A 81 7.75 -19.34 9.02
CA VAL A 81 6.64 -18.44 8.67
C VAL A 81 5.28 -19.00 9.07
N THR A 82 5.13 -20.33 9.08
CA THR A 82 3.92 -21.04 9.47
C THR A 82 3.54 -20.85 10.95
N GLU A 83 4.47 -20.40 11.79
CA GLU A 83 4.16 -20.02 13.18
C GLU A 83 3.68 -18.58 13.31
N VAL A 84 3.92 -17.74 12.30
CA VAL A 84 3.61 -16.31 12.34
C VAL A 84 2.32 -16.02 11.57
N ILE A 85 2.10 -16.71 10.44
CA ILE A 85 0.90 -16.58 9.63
C ILE A 85 0.09 -17.87 9.77
N SER A 86 -1.16 -17.77 10.23
CA SER A 86 -2.05 -18.92 10.39
C SER A 86 -2.39 -19.57 9.05
N SER A 87 -2.69 -20.87 9.07
CA SER A 87 -3.16 -21.60 7.88
C SER A 87 -4.37 -20.93 7.22
N ASP A 88 -5.30 -20.44 8.03
CA ASP A 88 -6.53 -19.79 7.56
C ASP A 88 -6.21 -18.51 6.79
N CYS A 89 -5.23 -17.73 7.27
CA CYS A 89 -4.75 -16.56 6.55
C CYS A 89 -4.07 -16.94 5.23
N VAL A 90 -3.25 -17.99 5.23
CA VAL A 90 -2.60 -18.50 4.01
C VAL A 90 -3.65 -18.93 2.98
N ASP A 91 -4.71 -19.61 3.41
CA ASP A 91 -5.77 -20.05 2.50
C ASP A 91 -6.59 -18.87 1.96
N GLY A 92 -6.87 -17.87 2.79
CA GLY A 92 -7.46 -16.61 2.30
C GLY A 92 -6.59 -15.88 1.28
N LEU A 93 -5.26 -15.84 1.49
CA LEU A 93 -4.32 -15.28 0.51
C LEU A 93 -4.35 -16.07 -0.81
N LYS A 94 -4.47 -17.41 -0.77
CA LYS A 94 -4.66 -18.22 -1.97
C LYS A 94 -5.97 -17.89 -2.69
N SER A 95 -7.05 -17.67 -1.96
CA SER A 95 -8.34 -17.25 -2.56
C SER A 95 -8.24 -15.89 -3.26
N ILE A 96 -7.52 -14.93 -2.67
CA ILE A 96 -7.23 -13.63 -3.33
C ILE A 96 -6.44 -13.87 -4.62
N HIS A 97 -5.39 -14.68 -4.58
CA HIS A 97 -4.57 -15.00 -5.76
C HIS A 97 -5.42 -15.65 -6.87
N GLN A 98 -6.25 -16.65 -6.54
CA GLN A 98 -7.15 -17.29 -7.49
C GLN A 98 -8.10 -16.29 -8.14
N ARG A 99 -8.67 -15.37 -7.34
CA ARG A 99 -9.60 -14.36 -7.84
C ARG A 99 -8.90 -13.39 -8.79
N VAL A 100 -7.74 -12.87 -8.42
CA VAL A 100 -6.96 -11.97 -9.28
C VAL A 100 -6.51 -12.69 -10.56
N SER A 101 -5.99 -13.91 -10.43
CA SER A 101 -5.54 -14.75 -11.55
C SER A 101 -6.66 -15.02 -12.57
N SER A 102 -7.88 -15.29 -12.10
CA SER A 102 -9.05 -15.49 -12.97
C SER A 102 -9.45 -14.26 -13.79
N LEU A 103 -9.05 -13.05 -13.36
CA LEU A 103 -9.38 -11.79 -14.04
C LEU A 103 -8.31 -11.36 -15.06
N LEU A 104 -7.07 -11.85 -14.94
CA LEU A 104 -5.98 -11.56 -15.87
C LEU A 104 -6.27 -11.91 -17.35
N PRO A 105 -6.85 -13.07 -17.70
CA PRO A 105 -7.15 -13.37 -19.10
C PRO A 105 -8.22 -12.45 -19.69
N LEU A 106 -9.17 -11.96 -18.88
CA LEU A 106 -10.18 -11.00 -19.31
C LEU A 106 -9.57 -9.63 -19.59
N TYR A 107 -8.59 -9.20 -18.80
CA TYR A 107 -7.86 -7.95 -19.04
C TYR A 107 -7.01 -8.02 -20.31
N SER A 108 -6.37 -9.16 -20.59
CA SER A 108 -5.64 -9.38 -21.85
C SER A 108 -6.58 -9.34 -23.06
N LEU A 109 -7.79 -9.89 -22.95
CA LEU A 109 -8.78 -9.86 -24.01
C LEU A 109 -9.36 -8.44 -24.21
N PHE A 110 -9.65 -7.72 -23.12
CA PHE A 110 -10.10 -6.32 -23.16
C PHE A 110 -9.04 -5.39 -23.76
N LEU A 111 -7.77 -5.56 -23.40
CA LEU A 111 -6.67 -4.79 -23.98
C LEU A 111 -6.58 -5.04 -25.49
N CYS A 112 -6.72 -6.30 -25.93
CA CYS A 112 -6.75 -6.69 -27.34
C CYS A 112 -7.93 -6.06 -28.11
N LEU A 113 -9.14 -6.04 -27.54
CA LEU A 113 -10.30 -5.36 -28.13
C LEU A 113 -10.14 -3.83 -28.16
N SER A 114 -9.58 -3.24 -27.11
CA SER A 114 -9.37 -1.78 -27.01
C SER A 114 -8.35 -1.24 -28.03
N LEU A 115 -7.38 -2.06 -28.43
CA LEU A 115 -6.43 -1.74 -29.52
C LEU A 115 -7.08 -1.82 -30.92
N SER A 116 -8.25 -2.45 -31.03
CA SER A 116 -8.91 -2.72 -32.32
C SER A 116 -10.00 -1.69 -32.68
N THR A 117 -10.41 -0.83 -31.73
CA THR A 117 -11.45 0.19 -31.96
C THR A 117 -10.87 1.61 -31.82
N PRO A 118 -10.82 2.42 -32.89
CA PRO A 118 -10.24 3.77 -32.85
C PRO A 118 -11.03 4.76 -31.96
N LEU A 119 -12.26 4.43 -31.56
CA LEU A 119 -13.13 5.32 -30.80
C LEU A 119 -12.84 5.33 -29.28
N VAL A 120 -12.31 4.25 -28.70
CA VAL A 120 -12.02 4.14 -27.25
C VAL A 120 -10.64 4.71 -26.90
N ALA A 121 -9.71 4.75 -27.86
CA ALA A 121 -8.39 5.37 -27.70
C ALA A 121 -8.49 6.88 -27.40
N LEU A 122 -9.49 7.58 -27.93
CA LEU A 122 -9.76 8.98 -27.61
C LEU A 122 -10.25 9.19 -26.18
N SER A 123 -11.05 8.26 -25.63
CA SER A 123 -11.53 8.38 -24.24
C SER A 123 -10.43 8.11 -23.21
N PHE A 124 -9.49 7.19 -23.49
CA PHE A 124 -8.33 6.95 -22.62
C PHE A 124 -7.30 8.09 -22.70
N SER A 125 -7.13 8.72 -23.87
CA SER A 125 -6.26 9.90 -24.03
C SER A 125 -6.76 11.10 -23.22
N VAL A 126 -8.08 11.34 -23.21
CA VAL A 126 -8.69 12.43 -22.42
C VAL A 126 -8.66 12.15 -20.91
N CYS A 127 -8.81 10.87 -20.49
CA CYS A 127 -8.75 10.51 -19.08
C CYS A 127 -7.33 10.56 -18.50
N LEU A 128 -6.31 10.24 -19.30
CA LEU A 128 -4.91 10.38 -18.90
C LEU A 128 -4.49 11.86 -18.76
N HIS A 129 -5.06 12.77 -19.56
CA HIS A 129 -4.77 14.20 -19.44
C HIS A 129 -5.45 14.90 -18.25
N LEU A 130 -6.54 14.34 -17.69
CA LEU A 130 -7.18 14.88 -16.48
C LEU A 130 -6.65 14.28 -15.16
N SER A 131 -5.81 13.24 -15.22
CA SER A 131 -5.32 12.53 -14.02
C SER A 131 -3.81 12.65 -13.79
N LEU A 132 -3.06 13.32 -14.67
CA LEU A 132 -1.66 13.68 -14.37
C LEU A 132 -1.63 14.96 -13.52
N PRO A 133 -0.95 14.96 -12.35
CA PRO A 133 -0.64 16.22 -11.67
C PRO A 133 0.31 17.05 -12.55
N PRO A 134 0.25 18.39 -12.48
CA PRO A 134 1.16 19.24 -13.25
C PRO A 134 2.62 18.93 -12.86
N PRO A 135 3.59 19.13 -13.78
CA PRO A 135 5.00 18.98 -13.44
C PRO A 135 5.34 19.99 -12.34
N CYS A 136 5.66 19.49 -11.15
CA CYS A 136 6.19 20.30 -10.06
C CYS A 136 7.49 20.96 -10.54
N LEU A 137 7.43 22.26 -10.84
CA LEU A 137 8.63 23.09 -10.93
C LEU A 137 9.33 23.07 -9.58
N SER A 138 10.59 22.65 -9.62
CA SER A 138 11.59 22.81 -8.58
C SER A 138 11.66 24.25 -8.08
N LEU A 139 11.42 24.48 -6.79
CA LEU A 139 12.08 25.53 -6.01
C LEU A 139 11.88 25.23 -4.52
N SER A 140 12.88 24.57 -3.93
CA SER A 140 13.12 24.65 -2.49
C SER A 140 13.47 26.10 -2.12
N PRO A 141 13.01 26.56 -0.93
CA PRO A 141 14.00 26.78 0.11
C PRO A 141 13.58 26.16 1.44
N SER A 142 14.60 25.59 2.07
CA SER A 142 14.71 25.18 3.46
C SER A 142 14.09 26.16 4.46
N PHE A 143 13.30 25.65 5.40
CA PHE A 143 13.11 26.26 6.73
C PHE A 143 12.95 25.16 7.79
N SER A 144 14.04 24.88 8.49
CA SER A 144 14.01 24.24 9.81
C SER A 144 13.91 25.34 10.87
N PRO A 145 13.11 25.21 11.94
CA PRO A 145 13.30 26.04 13.13
C PRO A 145 14.24 25.33 14.11
N PRO A 146 15.33 25.94 14.59
CA PRO A 146 16.00 25.45 15.78
C PRO A 146 15.41 26.10 17.03
N VAL A 147 15.13 25.21 17.97
CA VAL A 147 14.82 25.45 19.37
C VAL A 147 15.92 26.29 20.01
N SER A 148 15.50 27.26 20.81
CA SER A 148 16.32 28.13 21.66
C SER A 148 17.18 27.36 22.66
N PHE A 149 18.49 27.62 22.72
CA PHE A 149 19.27 27.66 23.97
C PHE A 149 20.56 28.49 23.75
N HIS A 150 20.70 29.58 24.49
CA HIS A 150 21.94 30.33 24.75
C HIS A 150 22.61 29.73 26.01
N PRO A 151 23.85 30.10 26.45
CA PRO A 151 24.75 31.16 25.96
C PRO A 151 26.26 30.77 25.91
N HIS A 152 27.10 31.76 25.59
CA HIS A 152 28.55 31.92 25.84
C HIS A 152 29.54 31.59 24.71
N ALA A 153 29.87 32.67 23.98
CA ALA A 153 31.17 33.33 23.92
C ALA A 153 32.44 32.59 23.45
N CYS A 154 33.24 33.39 22.72
CA CYS A 154 34.68 33.28 22.45
C CYS A 154 35.09 32.31 21.32
N CYS A 155 35.98 32.56 20.37
CA CYS A 155 36.67 33.72 19.77
C CYS A 155 37.63 33.13 18.71
N LEU A 156 38.11 33.96 17.77
CA LEU A 156 39.29 33.77 16.88
C LEU A 156 39.17 32.69 15.77
N LYS A 157 39.13 33.11 14.49
CA LYS A 157 40.28 33.38 13.59
C LYS A 157 41.10 32.13 13.27
N CYS A 158 40.93 31.58 12.08
CA CYS A 158 41.74 31.82 10.86
C CYS A 158 41.03 31.20 9.66
#